data_AF-A0A1Q3KWR4-F1
#
_entry.id   AF-A0A1Q3KWR4-F1
#
_cell.length_a   1.000
_cell.length_b   1.000
_cell.length_c   1.000
_cell.angle_alpha   90.00
_cell.angle_beta   90.00
_cell.angle_gamma   90.00
#
_symmetry.space_group_name_H-M   'P 1'
#
loop_
_entity.id
_entity.type
_entity.pdbx_description
1 polymer ?
#
loop_
_entity_poly.entity_id
_entity_poly.type
_entity_poly.pdbx_seq_one_letter_code
_entity_poly.pdbx_strand_id
1 'polypeptide(L)'
;MAEKGEEPMESAKRELLEETGYGNGVWSQYMVLSANPSTHSNLNYCFLAVGVEKIQEQELEDSEDITVHVLTTGEVKELLGNDQIRQSLMAAPLWRYFYENKL
;
A
#
# COMPACT_ATOMS: atom_id res chain seq x y z
N MET A 1 2.45 2.36 11.20
CA MET A 1 1.45 1.34 11.64
C MET A 1 0.23 2.02 12.28
N ALA A 2 -0.94 1.36 12.31
CA ALA A 2 -2.11 1.91 13.02
C ALA A 2 -1.86 2.07 14.52
N GLU A 3 -2.05 3.29 15.01
CA GLU A 3 -1.93 3.58 16.44
C GLU A 3 -3.11 3.02 17.24
N LYS A 4 -2.94 2.90 18.56
CA LYS A 4 -3.98 2.33 19.41
C LYS A 4 -5.24 3.21 19.39
N GLY A 5 -6.32 2.67 18.83
CA GLY A 5 -7.60 3.38 18.71
C GLY A 5 -7.74 4.19 17.42
N GLU A 6 -6.73 4.16 16.55
CA GLU A 6 -6.80 4.71 15.20
C GLU A 6 -7.54 3.73 14.28
N GLU A 7 -8.50 4.23 13.52
CA GLU A 7 -9.17 3.43 12.50
C GLU A 7 -8.19 3.10 11.37
N PRO A 8 -8.16 1.85 10.83
CA PRO A 8 -7.18 1.45 9.83
C PRO A 8 -7.11 2.34 8.59
N MET A 9 -8.25 2.93 8.18
CA MET A 9 -8.31 3.87 7.06
C MET A 9 -7.60 5.19 7.35
N GLU A 10 -7.69 5.69 8.58
CA GLU A 10 -7.06 6.95 8.97
C GLU A 10 -5.55 6.77 9.06
N SER A 11 -5.10 5.65 9.63
CA SER A 11 -3.68 5.26 9.60
C SER A 11 -3.15 5.17 8.17
N ALA A 12 -3.86 4.49 7.26
CA ALA A 12 -3.40 4.33 5.88
C ALA A 12 -3.26 5.66 5.12
N LYS A 13 -4.13 6.65 5.39
CA LYS A 13 -4.02 7.98 4.81
C LYS A 13 -2.83 8.77 5.38
N ARG A 14 -2.65 8.72 6.70
CA ARG A 14 -1.55 9.40 7.39
C ARG A 14 -0.21 8.86 6.91
N GLU A 15 -0.04 7.54 6.92
CA GLU A 15 1.23 6.90 6.56
C GLU A 15 1.57 7.13 5.08
N LEU A 16 0.60 7.04 4.16
CA LEU A 16 0.86 7.37 2.74
C LEU A 16 1.37 8.82 2.60
N LEU A 17 0.79 9.75 3.35
CA LEU A 17 1.15 11.16 3.29
C LEU A 17 2.55 11.42 3.88
N GLU A 18 2.87 10.84 5.02
CA GLU A 18 4.18 10.94 5.70
C GLU A 18 5.27 10.26 4.86
N GLU A 19 5.07 8.99 4.50
CA GLU A 19 6.07 8.17 3.80
C GLU A 19 6.28 8.56 2.34
N THR A 20 5.33 9.25 1.69
CA THR A 20 5.42 9.52 0.24
C THR A 20 5.10 10.96 -0.19
N GLY A 21 4.42 11.73 0.67
CA GLY A 21 3.89 13.05 0.32
C GLY A 21 2.61 13.04 -0.51
N TYR A 22 2.05 11.86 -0.82
CA TYR A 22 0.81 11.71 -1.59
C TYR A 22 -0.42 11.64 -0.69
N GLY A 23 -1.50 12.32 -1.10
CA GLY A 23 -2.77 12.34 -0.38
C GLY A 23 -3.96 12.58 -1.29
N ASN A 24 -5.09 12.97 -0.70
CA ASN A 24 -6.40 13.14 -1.38
C ASN A 24 -6.89 11.84 -2.05
N GLY A 25 -7.66 11.95 -3.13
CA GLY A 25 -8.21 10.80 -3.86
C GLY A 25 -9.42 10.15 -3.20
N VAL A 26 -9.93 9.11 -3.87
CA VAL A 26 -11.04 8.27 -3.39
C VAL A 26 -10.46 7.00 -2.81
N TRP A 27 -10.77 6.75 -1.54
CA TRP A 27 -10.25 5.62 -0.76
C TRP A 27 -11.32 4.55 -0.57
N SER A 28 -10.91 3.29 -0.68
CA SER A 28 -11.76 2.14 -0.42
C SER A 28 -10.96 1.01 0.23
N GLN A 29 -11.58 0.27 1.17
CA GLN A 29 -10.97 -0.96 1.68
C GLN A 29 -10.91 -1.95 0.54
N TYR A 30 -9.70 -2.39 0.23
CA TYR A 30 -9.45 -3.24 -0.92
C TYR A 30 -9.32 -4.70 -0.51
N MET A 31 -8.50 -5.00 0.50
CA MET A 31 -8.26 -6.38 0.93
C MET A 31 -7.92 -6.44 2.42
N VAL A 32 -8.23 -7.56 3.09
CA VAL A 32 -7.76 -7.83 4.45
C VAL A 32 -7.03 -9.17 4.44
N LEU A 33 -5.77 -9.18 4.86
CA LEU A 33 -4.86 -10.32 4.77
C LEU A 33 -4.20 -10.62 6.11
N SER A 34 -3.73 -11.84 6.30
CA SER A 34 -2.83 -12.18 7.41
C SER A 34 -1.41 -12.39 6.85
N ALA A 35 -0.40 -11.88 7.56
CA ALA A 35 1.00 -12.08 7.19
C ALA A 35 1.37 -13.57 7.19
N ASN A 36 0.97 -14.27 8.26
CA ASN A 36 1.09 -15.71 8.36
C ASN A 36 0.12 -16.24 9.45
N PRO A 37 -1.02 -16.85 9.09
CA PRO A 37 -2.02 -17.28 10.05
C PRO A 37 -1.55 -18.40 11.00
N SER A 38 -0.41 -19.06 10.72
CA SER A 38 0.14 -20.08 11.61
C SER A 38 0.93 -19.51 12.79
N THR A 39 1.38 -18.25 12.71
CA THR A 39 2.27 -17.62 13.70
C THR A 39 1.81 -16.23 14.13
N HIS A 40 0.93 -15.61 13.36
CA HIS A 40 0.48 -14.23 13.54
C HIS A 40 -1.05 -14.20 13.56
N SER A 41 -1.61 -13.47 14.53
CA SER A 41 -3.04 -13.20 14.63
C SER A 41 -3.41 -11.81 14.12
N ASN A 42 -2.44 -10.95 13.81
CA ASN A 42 -2.71 -9.62 13.26
C ASN A 42 -3.18 -9.70 11.81
N LEU A 43 -4.02 -8.73 11.45
CA LEU A 43 -4.51 -8.53 10.10
C LEU A 43 -3.86 -7.28 9.51
N ASN A 44 -3.61 -7.33 8.21
CA ASN A 44 -3.19 -6.22 7.38
C ASN A 44 -4.39 -5.76 6.55
N TYR A 45 -4.74 -4.49 6.67
CA TYR A 45 -5.82 -3.86 5.94
C TYR A 45 -5.22 -3.07 4.79
N CYS A 46 -5.50 -3.50 3.57
CA CYS A 46 -5.04 -2.86 2.34
C CYS A 46 -6.15 -1.98 1.79
N PHE A 47 -5.81 -0.76 1.43
CA PHE A 47 -6.71 0.24 0.86
C PHE A 47 -6.26 0.62 -0.55
N LEU A 48 -7.23 0.85 -1.44
CA LEU A 48 -6.99 1.39 -2.77
C LEU A 48 -7.35 2.87 -2.76
N ALA A 49 -6.36 3.72 -3.05
CA ALA A 49 -6.52 5.16 -3.21
C ALA A 49 -6.37 5.53 -4.69
N VAL A 50 -7.42 6.12 -5.28
CA VAL A 50 -7.45 6.50 -6.69
C VAL A 50 -7.51 8.02 -6.84
N GLY A 51 -6.67 8.57 -7.71
CA GLY A 51 -6.59 10.02 -7.92
C GLY A 51 -5.85 10.75 -6.79
N VAL A 52 -4.85 10.09 -6.20
CA VAL A 52 -3.94 10.74 -5.24
C VAL A 52 -3.01 11.71 -5.96
N GLU A 53 -2.61 12.76 -5.24
CA GLU A 53 -1.71 13.80 -5.74
C GLU A 53 -0.58 14.02 -4.73
N LYS A 54 0.60 14.42 -5.21
CA LYS A 54 1.69 14.85 -4.31
C LYS A 54 1.32 16.22 -3.74
N ILE A 55 1.01 16.27 -2.46
CA ILE A 55 0.54 17.49 -1.78
C ILE A 55 1.57 18.05 -0.80
N GLN A 56 2.59 17.27 -0.44
CA GLN A 56 3.72 17.71 0.37
C GLN A 56 5.00 16.92 0.04
N GLU A 57 6.10 17.32 0.65
CA GLU A 57 7.33 16.52 0.65
C GLU A 57 7.25 15.40 1.70
N GLN A 58 8.07 14.37 1.51
CA GLN A 58 8.16 13.23 2.41
C GLN A 58 8.61 13.68 3.82
N GLU A 59 7.99 13.12 4.86
CA GLU A 59 8.29 13.36 6.27
C GLU A 59 8.46 12.00 6.97
N LEU A 60 9.69 11.49 6.94
CA LEU A 60 10.03 10.19 7.52
C LEU A 60 10.37 10.29 9.00
N GLU A 61 10.03 9.25 9.75
CA GLU A 61 10.57 9.04 11.10
C GLU A 61 12.05 8.63 11.04
N ASP A 62 12.80 8.86 12.14
CA ASP A 62 14.23 8.50 12.24
C ASP A 62 14.52 7.00 11.97
N SER A 63 13.51 6.14 12.09
CA SER A 63 13.63 4.69 11.90
C SER A 63 13.36 4.21 10.48
N GLU A 64 12.98 5.12 9.58
CA GLU A 64 12.53 4.82 8.23
C GLU A 64 13.60 5.16 7.18
N ASP A 65 13.71 4.31 6.17
CA ASP A 65 14.57 4.52 4.99
C ASP A 65 13.76 4.15 3.74
N ILE A 66 13.05 5.14 3.19
CA ILE A 66 12.03 4.95 2.15
C ILE A 66 12.30 5.88 0.97
N THR A 67 12.33 5.32 -0.25
CA THR A 67 12.37 6.08 -1.50
C THR A 67 11.10 5.88 -2.31
N VAL A 68 10.57 6.98 -2.88
CA VAL A 68 9.34 6.94 -3.69
C VAL A 68 9.66 6.71 -5.16
N HIS A 69 9.06 5.67 -5.75
CA HIS A 69 9.15 5.35 -7.16
C HIS A 69 7.76 5.33 -7.79
N VAL A 70 7.50 6.28 -8.70
CA VAL A 70 6.24 6.33 -9.46
C VAL A 70 6.39 5.49 -10.72
N LEU A 71 5.58 4.43 -10.81
CA LEU A 71 5.63 3.45 -11.91
C LEU A 71 4.34 3.47 -12.72
N THR A 72 4.46 3.14 -13.99
CA THR A 72 3.32 2.81 -14.86
C THR A 72 2.76 1.43 -14.51
N THR A 73 1.51 1.21 -14.87
CA THR A 73 0.85 -0.10 -14.75
C THR A 73 1.66 -1.23 -15.42
N GLY A 74 2.31 -0.96 -16.56
CA GLY A 74 3.13 -1.95 -17.28
C GLY A 74 4.38 -2.35 -16.49
N GLU A 75 5.08 -1.38 -15.92
CA GLU A 75 6.27 -1.63 -15.08
C GLU A 75 5.90 -2.41 -13.81
N VAL A 76 4.78 -2.09 -13.16
CA VAL A 76 4.32 -2.86 -11.99
C VAL A 76 4.00 -4.31 -12.38
N LYS A 77 3.38 -4.54 -13.54
CA LYS A 77 3.09 -5.89 -14.04
C LYS A 77 4.36 -6.70 -14.31
N GLU A 78 5.38 -6.05 -14.86
CA GLU A 78 6.69 -6.66 -15.07
C GLU A 78 7.35 -7.06 -13.74
N LEU A 79 7.35 -6.17 -12.74
CA LEU A 79 7.88 -6.48 -11.41
C LEU A 79 7.17 -7.66 -10.74
N LEU A 80 5.84 -7.74 -10.87
CA LEU A 80 5.05 -8.86 -10.37
C LEU A 80 5.36 -10.17 -11.13
N GLY A 81 5.43 -10.10 -12.47
CA GLY A 81 5.68 -11.27 -13.32
C GLY A 81 7.10 -11.84 -13.20
N ASN A 82 8.06 -11.01 -12.78
CA ASN A 82 9.47 -11.39 -12.61
C ASN A 82 9.85 -11.70 -11.14
N ASP A 83 8.89 -11.89 -10.24
CA ASP A 83 9.11 -12.17 -8.82
C ASP A 83 9.98 -11.10 -8.11
N GLN A 84 9.85 -9.83 -8.52
CA GLN A 84 10.55 -8.70 -7.89
C GLN A 84 9.73 -8.10 -6.73
N ILE A 85 8.41 -8.34 -6.71
CA ILE A 85 7.54 -8.09 -5.54
C ILE A 85 7.22 -9.43 -4.89
N ARG A 86 8.05 -9.85 -3.93
CA ARG A 86 7.98 -11.20 -3.32
C ARG A 86 7.11 -11.29 -2.07
N GLN A 87 6.91 -10.16 -1.41
CA GLN A 87 6.17 -10.11 -0.16
C GLN A 87 4.67 -10.27 -0.46
N SER A 88 4.03 -11.27 0.14
CA SER A 88 2.66 -11.71 -0.23
C SER A 88 1.59 -10.65 0.04
N LEU A 89 1.72 -9.87 1.11
CA LEU A 89 0.80 -8.77 1.45
C LEU A 89 0.88 -7.61 0.43
N MET A 90 2.01 -7.44 -0.24
CA MET A 90 2.19 -6.47 -1.33
C MET A 90 1.71 -7.04 -2.67
N ALA A 91 2.12 -8.26 -3.01
CA ALA A 91 1.83 -8.87 -4.31
C ALA A 91 0.34 -9.20 -4.50
N ALA A 92 -0.33 -9.73 -3.47
CA ALA A 92 -1.72 -10.17 -3.56
C ALA A 92 -2.73 -9.05 -3.94
N PRO A 93 -2.73 -7.86 -3.28
CA PRO A 93 -3.62 -6.77 -3.70
C PRO A 93 -3.29 -6.27 -5.11
N LEU A 94 -2.01 -6.19 -5.50
CA LEU A 94 -1.67 -5.79 -6.86
C LEU A 94 -2.21 -6.80 -7.89
N TRP A 95 -2.01 -8.11 -7.69
CA TRP A 95 -2.56 -9.13 -8.59
C TRP A 95 -4.09 -9.07 -8.70
N ARG A 96 -4.79 -8.84 -7.59
CA ARG A 96 -6.24 -8.63 -7.61
C ARG A 96 -6.61 -7.40 -8.44
N TYR A 97 -5.86 -6.30 -8.33
CA TYR A 97 -6.10 -5.08 -9.10
C TYR A 97 -5.97 -5.34 -10.60
N PHE A 98 -4.92 -6.05 -11.03
CA PHE A 98 -4.79 -6.45 -12.44
C PHE A 98 -5.94 -7.34 -12.91
N TYR A 99 -6.35 -8.32 -12.09
CA TYR A 99 -7.45 -9.21 -12.41
C TYR A 99 -8.79 -8.48 -12.57
N GLU A 100 -9.16 -7.63 -11.61
CA GLU A 100 -10.44 -6.88 -11.62
C GLU A 100 -10.52 -5.87 -12.77
N ASN A 101 -9.39 -5.24 -13.13
CA ASN A 101 -9.32 -4.22 -14.17
C ASN A 101 -8.98 -4.77 -15.57
N LYS A 102 -8.73 -6.08 -15.70
CA LYS A 102 -8.36 -6.76 -16.95
C LYS A 102 -7.09 -6.17 -17.59
N LEU A 103 -6.08 -5.90 -16.76
CA LEU A 103 -4.80 -5.27 -17.14
C LEU A 103 -3.66 -6.27 -17.31
#